data_AF-A0A0B6Y1I6-F1
#
_entry.id   AF-A0A0B6Y1I6-F1
#
_cell.length_a   1.000
_cell.length_b   1.000
_cell.length_c   1.000
_cell.angle_alpha   90.00
_cell.angle_beta   90.00
_cell.angle_gamma   90.00
#
_symmetry.space_group_name_H-M   'P 1'
#
loop_
_entity.id
_entity.type
_entity.pdbx_description
1 polymer ?
#
loop_
_entity_poly.entity_id
_entity_poly.type
_entity_poly.pdbx_seq_one_letter_code
_entity_poly.pdbx_strand_id
1 'polypeptide(L)'
;RGGPTLNNYVPTDRDIDKLFEEDQRNIDNYKHAGENDDEIDVSNWDDVHKVETWPECEFDKVLMTNVKRCGFEKPRNIQSFVIPAVIQEKDIKAQAETGSGKTAAFLLPII
;
A
#
# COMPACT_ATOMS: atom_id res chain seq x y z
N ARG A 1 -15.40 9.22 -39.27
CA ARG A 1 -14.09 9.91 -39.08
C ARG A 1 -14.06 10.44 -37.65
N GLY A 2 -13.30 9.83 -36.76
CA GLY A 2 -13.11 10.27 -35.39
C GLY A 2 -11.84 9.61 -34.86
N GLY A 3 -10.69 10.25 -35.08
CA GLY A 3 -9.42 9.77 -34.55
C GLY A 3 -9.35 9.99 -33.04
N PRO A 4 -8.51 9.23 -32.32
CA PRO A 4 -8.37 9.39 -30.87
C PRO A 4 -7.80 10.77 -30.56
N THR A 5 -8.50 11.54 -29.74
CA THR A 5 -7.97 12.79 -29.17
C THR A 5 -6.82 12.45 -28.23
N LEU A 6 -5.62 12.91 -28.56
CA LEU A 6 -4.46 12.90 -27.66
C LEU A 6 -4.82 13.72 -26.41
N ASN A 7 -4.87 13.05 -25.27
CA ASN A 7 -5.14 13.68 -23.99
C ASN A 7 -3.89 14.49 -23.57
N ASN A 8 -3.88 15.80 -23.82
CA ASN A 8 -2.78 16.72 -23.48
C ASN A 8 -2.77 17.10 -21.98
N TYR A 9 -3.14 16.16 -21.11
CA TYR A 9 -3.16 16.42 -19.67
C TYR A 9 -1.73 16.55 -19.14
N VAL A 10 -1.34 17.77 -18.80
CA VAL A 10 -0.13 18.07 -18.03
C VAL A 10 -0.61 18.38 -16.60
N PRO A 11 -0.29 17.54 -15.61
CA PRO A 11 -0.59 17.84 -14.22
C PRO A 11 0.02 19.19 -13.84
N THR A 12 -0.73 20.00 -13.11
CA THR A 12 -0.18 21.22 -12.52
C THR A 12 0.74 20.87 -11.36
N ASP A 13 1.83 21.61 -11.19
CA ASP A 13 2.64 21.52 -9.97
C ASP A 13 1.78 21.95 -8.79
N ARG A 14 1.48 20.98 -7.92
CA ARG A 14 0.68 21.18 -6.71
C ARG A 14 1.60 21.10 -5.49
N ASP A 15 1.31 21.96 -4.53
CA ASP A 15 1.96 21.92 -3.23
C ASP A 15 1.72 20.57 -2.55
N ILE A 16 2.78 19.94 -2.06
CA ILE A 16 2.72 18.59 -1.48
C ILE A 16 1.86 18.54 -0.22
N ASP A 17 1.83 19.61 0.58
CA ASP A 17 1.04 19.64 1.80
C ASP A 17 -0.45 19.65 1.47
N LYS A 18 -0.84 20.37 0.41
CA LYS A 18 -2.22 20.32 -0.11
C LYS A 18 -2.62 18.93 -0.59
N LEU A 19 -1.70 18.18 -1.20
CA LEU A 19 -1.97 16.79 -1.62
C LEU A 19 -2.25 15.91 -0.41
N PHE A 20 -1.40 15.99 0.62
CA PHE A 20 -1.62 15.23 1.84
C PHE A 20 -2.91 15.63 2.57
N GLU A 21 -3.28 16.92 2.59
CA GLU A 21 -4.55 17.37 3.16
C GLU A 21 -5.78 16.85 2.40
N GLU A 22 -5.69 16.71 1.08
CA GLU A 22 -6.72 16.07 0.25
C GLU A 22 -6.81 14.57 0.54
N ASP A 23 -5.68 13.88 0.60
CA ASP A 23 -5.63 12.44 0.91
C ASP A 23 -6.17 12.14 2.30
N GLN A 24 -5.83 12.95 3.29
CA GLN A 24 -6.37 12.84 4.65
C GLN A 24 -7.89 13.02 4.71
N ARG A 25 -8.48 13.85 3.85
CA ARG A 25 -9.95 13.98 3.75
C ARG A 25 -10.61 12.75 3.15
N ASN A 26 -9.89 11.99 2.33
CA ASN A 26 -10.37 10.76 1.70
C ASN A 26 -10.10 9.51 2.55
N ILE A 27 -9.49 9.67 3.73
CA ILE A 27 -8.97 8.57 4.52
C ILE A 27 -10.04 7.73 5.21
N ASP A 28 -11.25 8.27 5.36
CA ASP A 28 -12.35 7.53 5.99
C ASP A 28 -12.69 6.25 5.21
N ASN A 29 -12.47 6.24 3.90
CA ASN A 29 -12.57 5.02 3.08
C ASN A 29 -11.49 3.97 3.45
N TYR A 30 -10.32 4.41 3.91
CA TYR A 30 -9.22 3.53 4.29
C TYR A 30 -9.31 3.03 5.73
N LYS A 31 -9.86 3.83 6.66
CA LYS A 31 -10.01 3.44 8.07
C LYS A 31 -10.82 2.15 8.25
N HIS A 32 -11.88 1.99 7.46
CA HIS A 32 -12.72 0.79 7.47
C HIS A 32 -12.27 -0.27 6.46
N ALA A 33 -11.22 -0.03 5.68
CA ALA A 33 -10.80 -0.96 4.62
C ALA A 33 -10.30 -2.29 5.18
N GLY A 34 -9.75 -2.31 6.40
CA GLY A 34 -9.31 -3.54 7.08
C GLY A 34 -10.47 -4.41 7.60
N GLU A 35 -11.67 -3.87 7.77
CA GLU A 35 -12.86 -4.65 8.18
C GLU A 35 -13.34 -5.58 7.05
N ASN A 36 -13.01 -5.23 5.81
CA ASN A 36 -13.37 -5.99 4.61
C ASN A 36 -12.16 -6.74 4.02
N ASP A 37 -11.09 -6.92 4.79
CA ASP A 37 -9.97 -7.74 4.33
C ASP A 37 -10.29 -9.23 4.44
N ASP A 38 -10.02 -9.97 3.37
CA ASP A 38 -10.07 -11.43 3.38
C ASP A 38 -9.04 -12.01 4.38
N GLU A 39 -9.36 -13.18 4.91
CA GLU A 39 -8.38 -14.02 5.59
C GLU A 39 -7.35 -14.50 4.58
N ILE A 40 -6.08 -14.55 5.00
CA ILE A 40 -4.98 -14.91 4.11
C ILE A 40 -4.61 -16.37 4.33
N ASP A 41 -4.78 -17.18 3.29
CA ASP A 41 -4.23 -18.53 3.22
C ASP A 41 -2.80 -18.48 2.64
N VAL A 42 -1.86 -19.13 3.33
CA VAL A 42 -0.46 -19.16 2.94
C VAL A 42 -0.04 -20.61 2.73
N SER A 43 0.51 -20.91 1.55
CA SER A 43 1.03 -22.23 1.20
C SER A 43 2.49 -22.14 0.77
N ASN A 44 3.23 -23.23 1.00
CA ASN A 44 4.66 -23.36 0.63
C ASN A 44 5.58 -22.32 1.28
N TRP A 45 5.21 -21.84 2.46
CA TRP A 45 6.03 -20.93 3.26
C TRP A 45 5.88 -21.30 4.73
N ASP A 46 6.89 -21.98 5.28
CA ASP A 46 6.82 -22.54 6.64
C ASP A 46 7.15 -21.52 7.74
N ASP A 47 7.91 -20.48 7.41
CA ASP A 47 8.35 -19.42 8.33
C ASP A 47 7.71 -18.08 7.99
N VAL A 48 6.38 -18.05 8.05
CA VAL A 48 5.60 -16.83 7.74
C VAL A 48 5.80 -15.83 8.88
N HIS A 49 6.47 -14.74 8.57
CA HIS A 49 6.50 -13.59 9.45
C HIS A 49 5.37 -12.64 9.05
N LYS A 50 4.42 -12.38 9.95
CA LYS A 50 3.35 -11.41 9.74
C LYS A 50 3.68 -10.15 10.53
N VAL A 51 3.56 -8.99 9.88
CA VAL A 51 3.66 -7.68 10.54
C VAL A 51 2.28 -7.09 10.80
N GLU A 52 2.02 -6.63 12.03
CA GLU A 52 0.74 -6.05 12.43
C GLU A 52 0.77 -4.52 12.44
N THR A 53 1.96 -3.94 12.51
CA THR A 53 2.15 -2.48 12.58
C THR A 53 3.21 -2.01 11.59
N TRP A 54 3.09 -0.75 11.11
CA TRP A 54 4.09 -0.18 10.20
C TRP A 54 5.51 -0.15 10.77
N PRO A 55 5.75 0.15 12.07
CA PRO A 55 7.09 0.10 12.65
C PRO A 55 7.77 -1.28 12.56
N GLU A 56 7.03 -2.38 12.57
CA GLU A 56 7.59 -3.74 12.40
C GLU A 56 8.14 -3.99 11.00
N CYS A 57 7.75 -3.18 10.01
CA CYS A 57 8.27 -3.30 8.64
C CYS A 57 9.70 -2.72 8.50
N GLU A 58 10.21 -2.05 9.53
CA GLU A 58 11.56 -1.46 9.58
C GLU A 58 11.91 -0.53 8.39
N PHE A 59 10.90 0.11 7.79
CA PHE A 59 11.13 1.08 6.73
C PHE A 59 11.98 2.26 7.18
N ASP A 60 12.66 2.89 6.23
CA ASP A 60 13.44 4.09 6.50
C ASP A 60 12.56 5.24 7.03
N LYS A 61 13.20 6.22 7.66
CA LYS A 61 12.50 7.32 8.33
C LYS A 61 11.63 8.14 7.39
N VAL A 62 12.06 8.36 6.15
CA VAL A 62 11.33 9.16 5.16
C VAL A 62 10.07 8.42 4.74
N LEU A 63 10.20 7.14 4.39
CA LEU A 63 9.04 6.31 4.04
C LEU A 63 8.05 6.20 5.19
N MET A 64 8.54 5.94 6.41
CA MET A 64 7.69 5.87 7.61
C MET A 64 6.96 7.19 7.89
N THR A 65 7.62 8.35 7.67
CA THR A 65 6.96 9.66 7.77
C THR A 65 5.86 9.80 6.73
N ASN A 66 6.10 9.39 5.48
CA ASN A 66 5.10 9.49 4.42
C ASN A 66 3.89 8.56 4.66
N VAL A 67 4.11 7.32 5.10
CA VAL A 67 3.03 6.39 5.50
C VAL A 67 2.13 7.03 6.55
N LYS A 68 2.71 7.67 7.57
CA LYS A 68 1.97 8.40 8.61
C LYS A 68 1.26 9.64 8.06
N ARG A 69 1.88 10.41 7.16
CA ARG A 69 1.27 11.59 6.53
C ARG A 69 0.10 11.22 5.60
N CYS A 70 0.15 10.05 4.96
CA CYS A 70 -0.99 9.45 4.25
C CYS A 70 -2.07 8.95 5.21
N GLY A 71 -1.78 8.87 6.51
CA GLY A 71 -2.67 8.44 7.59
C GLY A 71 -3.00 6.95 7.58
N PHE A 72 -2.15 6.13 6.97
CA PHE A 72 -2.28 4.68 7.07
C PHE A 72 -1.97 4.25 8.51
N GLU A 73 -2.98 3.82 9.24
CA GLU A 73 -2.85 3.47 10.66
C GLU A 73 -2.10 2.15 10.86
N LYS A 74 -2.42 1.14 10.05
CA LYS A 74 -1.80 -0.19 10.06
C LYS A 74 -1.74 -0.79 8.66
N PRO A 75 -0.86 -1.77 8.40
CA PRO A 75 -0.89 -2.55 7.18
C PRO A 75 -2.23 -3.28 7.03
N ARG A 76 -2.70 -3.42 5.79
CA ARG A 76 -3.82 -4.32 5.46
C ARG A 76 -3.39 -5.77 5.51
N ASN A 77 -4.34 -6.70 5.60
CA ASN A 77 -4.03 -8.14 5.73
C ASN A 77 -3.03 -8.60 4.66
N ILE A 78 -3.30 -8.34 3.37
CA ILE A 78 -2.37 -8.76 2.31
C ILE A 78 -0.97 -8.12 2.45
N GLN A 79 -0.89 -6.87 2.92
CA GLN A 79 0.37 -6.17 3.15
C GLN A 79 1.16 -6.79 4.31
N SER A 80 0.48 -7.17 5.40
CA SER A 80 1.06 -7.82 6.57
C SER A 80 1.83 -9.10 6.27
N PHE A 81 1.46 -9.83 5.22
CA PHE A 81 2.16 -11.05 4.79
C PHE A 81 3.15 -10.78 3.66
N VAL A 82 2.80 -9.91 2.71
CA VAL A 82 3.62 -9.66 1.52
C VAL A 82 4.86 -8.82 1.83
N ILE A 83 4.73 -7.76 2.62
CA ILE A 83 5.86 -6.87 2.97
C ILE A 83 7.04 -7.66 3.55
N PRO A 84 6.86 -8.46 4.63
CA PRO A 84 7.97 -9.24 5.19
C PRO A 84 8.49 -10.31 4.23
N ALA A 85 7.66 -10.86 3.34
CA ALA A 85 8.13 -11.79 2.31
C ALA A 85 9.10 -11.11 1.33
N VAL A 86 8.75 -9.91 0.87
CA VAL A 86 9.55 -9.14 -0.09
C VAL A 86 10.84 -8.65 0.56
N ILE A 87 10.81 -8.20 1.82
CA ILE A 87 12.02 -7.84 2.59
C ILE A 87 12.95 -9.04 2.74
N GLN A 88 12.41 -10.25 2.88
CA GLN A 88 13.17 -11.51 2.92
C GLN A 88 13.61 -12.01 1.53
N GLU A 89 13.45 -11.19 0.48
CA GLU A 89 13.81 -11.51 -0.91
C GLU A 89 13.13 -12.80 -1.43
N LYS A 90 11.91 -13.09 -0.96
CA LYS A 90 11.13 -14.26 -1.40
C LYS A 90 10.32 -13.96 -2.64
N ASP A 91 10.33 -14.92 -3.57
CA ASP A 91 9.42 -14.94 -4.71
C ASP A 91 8.02 -15.35 -4.25
N ILE A 92 7.03 -14.50 -4.51
CA ILE A 92 5.66 -14.69 -4.03
C ILE A 92 4.63 -14.56 -5.15
N LYS A 93 3.56 -15.35 -5.05
CA LYS A 93 2.34 -15.18 -5.83
C LYS A 93 1.20 -14.79 -4.88
N ALA A 94 0.86 -13.51 -4.86
CA ALA A 94 -0.22 -12.98 -4.03
C ALA A 94 -1.49 -12.76 -4.86
N GLN A 95 -2.63 -13.27 -4.39
CA GLN A 95 -3.95 -13.04 -4.98
C GLN A 95 -4.87 -12.41 -3.94
N ALA A 96 -5.47 -11.28 -4.26
CA ALA A 96 -6.46 -10.58 -3.43
C ALA A 96 -7.32 -9.69 -4.33
N GLU A 97 -8.47 -9.23 -3.85
CA GLU A 97 -9.40 -8.39 -4.63
C GLU A 97 -8.84 -7.00 -4.97
N THR A 98 -9.38 -6.33 -5.98
CA THR A 98 -9.01 -4.93 -6.28
C THR A 98 -9.34 -4.03 -5.09
N GLY A 99 -8.45 -3.08 -4.76
CA GLY A 99 -8.63 -2.22 -3.59
C GLY A 99 -8.05 -2.78 -2.28
N SER A 100 -7.66 -4.07 -2.23
CA SER A 100 -7.00 -4.69 -1.05
C SER A 100 -5.62 -4.12 -0.69
N GLY A 101 -5.06 -3.22 -1.49
CA GLY A 101 -3.76 -2.59 -1.20
C GLY A 101 -2.52 -3.38 -1.65
N LYS A 102 -2.68 -4.38 -2.54
CA LYS A 102 -1.58 -5.16 -3.14
C LYS A 102 -0.45 -4.29 -3.70
N THR A 103 -0.76 -3.18 -4.38
CA THR A 103 0.26 -2.31 -4.97
C THR A 103 1.23 -1.77 -3.92
N ALA A 104 0.72 -1.25 -2.80
CA ALA A 104 1.57 -0.79 -1.71
C ALA A 104 2.32 -1.94 -1.04
N ALA A 105 1.73 -3.14 -0.97
CA ALA A 105 2.38 -4.32 -0.42
C ALA A 105 3.71 -4.66 -1.12
N PHE A 106 3.76 -4.50 -2.45
CA PHE A 106 4.98 -4.71 -3.23
C PHE A 106 5.88 -3.48 -3.29
N LEU A 107 5.31 -2.27 -3.43
CA LEU A 107 6.13 -1.07 -3.66
C LEU A 107 6.84 -0.56 -2.41
N LEU A 108 6.17 -0.54 -1.25
CA LEU A 108 6.75 0.00 -0.02
C LEU A 108 8.06 -0.69 0.40
N PRO A 109 8.20 -2.03 0.37
CA PRO A 109 9.47 -2.67 0.72
C PRO A 109 10.58 -2.55 -0.34
N ILE A 110 10.31 -1.99 -1.52
CA ILE A 110 11.29 -1.84 -2.62
C ILE A 110 11.94 -0.45 -2.64
N ILE A 111 11.23 0.57 -2.13
CA ILE A 111 11.65 1.98 -2.14
C ILE A 111 12.54 2.25 -0.92
#